data_AF-A0A3R8RA36-F1
#
_entry.id   AF-A0A3R8RA36-F1
#
_cell.length_a   1.000
_cell.length_b   1.000
_cell.length_c   1.000
_cell.angle_alpha   90.00
_cell.angle_beta   90.00
_cell.angle_gamma   90.00
#
_symmetry.space_group_name_H-M   'P 1'
#
loop_
_entity.id
_entity.type
_entity.pdbx_description
1 polymer ?
#
loop_
_entity_poly.entity_id
_entity_poly.type
_entity_poly.pdbx_seq_one_letter_code
_entity_poly.pdbx_strand_id
1 'polypeptide(L)'
;MRKERKWLHRISSMILSFLMVLQVFSGSFGNMQVHAQNDADIWVGAGENIGMPWNAIYITYPKYTQFKLQMLCIEAQKEFPKENDQIQYELIKPAKDDLIKKSFNRPHTNADVALEGVKRVLWNGRPWNASGLKEKYDVTEEEFQLVTTMAMQYWTDSYWGNKGSNYIHDNHEAFKIDSQRKRENKRLPVVLVNSSQIKKLCVS
;
A
#
# COMPACT_ATOMS: atom_id res chain seq x y z
N MET A 1 -14.72 -9.83 -69.38
CA MET A 1 -15.06 -10.91 -68.42
C MET A 1 -13.89 -11.57 -67.65
N ARG A 2 -12.61 -11.60 -68.13
CA ARG A 2 -11.51 -12.30 -67.41
C ARG A 2 -10.85 -11.50 -66.27
N LYS A 3 -10.95 -10.17 -66.29
CA LYS A 3 -10.34 -9.25 -65.31
C LYS A 3 -11.15 -9.15 -64.01
N GLU A 4 -12.48 -9.14 -64.11
CA GLU A 4 -13.39 -9.06 -62.97
C GLU A 4 -13.40 -10.32 -62.11
N ARG A 5 -13.31 -11.51 -62.71
CA ARG A 5 -13.21 -12.78 -61.96
C ARG A 5 -11.95 -12.88 -61.11
N LYS A 6 -10.84 -12.28 -61.54
CA LYS A 6 -9.59 -12.22 -60.75
C LYS A 6 -9.67 -11.22 -59.59
N TRP A 7 -10.44 -10.15 -59.76
CA TRP A 7 -10.66 -9.15 -58.71
C TRP A 7 -11.61 -9.67 -57.62
N LEU A 8 -12.70 -10.34 -58.01
CA LEU A 8 -13.62 -11.00 -57.09
C LEU A 8 -12.94 -12.12 -56.28
N HIS A 9 -12.05 -12.90 -56.91
CA HIS A 9 -11.27 -13.92 -56.17
C HIS A 9 -10.31 -13.32 -55.13
N ARG A 10 -9.69 -12.17 -55.43
CA ARG A 10 -8.79 -11.49 -54.48
C ARG A 10 -9.55 -10.95 -53.27
N ILE A 11 -10.74 -10.39 -53.48
CA ILE A 11 -11.59 -9.88 -52.40
C ILE A 11 -12.14 -11.03 -51.55
N SER A 12 -12.63 -12.09 -52.19
CA SER A 12 -13.11 -13.28 -51.48
C SER A 12 -12.03 -13.94 -50.62
N SER A 13 -10.79 -14.03 -51.13
CA SER A 13 -9.66 -14.55 -50.37
C SER A 13 -9.28 -13.69 -49.16
N MET A 14 -9.35 -12.36 -49.29
CA MET A 14 -9.06 -11.45 -48.18
C MET A 14 -10.14 -11.52 -47.09
N ILE A 15 -11.42 -11.59 -47.47
CA ILE A 15 -12.53 -11.72 -46.52
C ILE A 15 -12.46 -13.05 -45.77
N LEU A 16 -12.13 -14.14 -46.46
CA LEU A 16 -12.01 -15.46 -45.83
C LEU A 16 -10.87 -15.51 -44.81
N SER A 17 -9.72 -14.88 -45.14
CA SER A 17 -8.59 -14.77 -44.20
C SER A 17 -8.95 -13.92 -42.98
N PHE A 18 -9.70 -12.83 -43.18
CA PHE A 18 -10.15 -11.96 -42.10
C PHE A 18 -11.14 -12.67 -41.16
N LEU A 19 -12.07 -13.45 -41.72
CA LEU A 19 -13.02 -14.25 -40.93
C LEU A 19 -12.33 -15.36 -40.13
N MET A 20 -11.32 -16.02 -40.70
CA MET A 20 -10.52 -17.02 -39.97
C MET A 20 -9.77 -16.40 -38.78
N VAL A 21 -9.18 -15.22 -38.94
CA VAL A 21 -8.53 -14.51 -37.84
C VAL A 21 -9.55 -14.10 -36.78
N LEU A 22 -10.74 -13.63 -37.18
CA LEU A 22 -11.79 -13.23 -36.24
C LEU A 22 -12.28 -14.39 -35.35
N GLN A 23 -12.33 -15.62 -35.89
CA GLN A 23 -12.71 -16.82 -35.13
C GLN A 23 -11.66 -17.23 -34.09
N VAL A 24 -10.37 -16.99 -34.35
CA VAL A 24 -9.31 -17.20 -33.36
C VAL A 24 -9.46 -16.20 -32.21
N PHE A 25 -9.88 -14.97 -32.49
CA PHE A 25 -10.08 -13.95 -31.45
C PHE A 25 -11.37 -14.14 -30.65
N SER A 26 -12.47 -14.65 -31.23
CA SER A 26 -13.73 -14.84 -30.49
C SER A 26 -13.75 -16.05 -29.57
N GLY A 27 -12.95 -17.09 -29.85
CA GLY A 27 -12.84 -18.30 -29.02
C GLY A 27 -12.15 -18.10 -27.67
N SER A 28 -11.37 -17.02 -27.49
CA SER A 28 -10.59 -16.78 -26.27
C SER A 28 -11.32 -15.95 -25.21
N PHE A 29 -12.45 -15.30 -25.53
CA PHE A 29 -13.18 -14.47 -24.56
C PHE A 29 -14.41 -15.15 -23.94
N GLY A 30 -14.84 -16.31 -24.47
CA GLY A 30 -16.06 -16.98 -24.01
C GLY A 30 -15.96 -17.72 -22.67
N ASN A 31 -14.73 -18.02 -22.20
CA ASN A 31 -14.51 -18.86 -21.01
C ASN A 31 -13.72 -18.17 -19.89
N MET A 32 -13.38 -16.88 -20.02
CA MET A 32 -12.90 -16.09 -18.89
C MET A 32 -14.09 -15.62 -18.07
N GLN A 33 -14.79 -16.55 -17.42
CA GLN A 33 -15.51 -16.19 -16.22
C GLN A 33 -14.46 -15.92 -15.15
N VAL A 34 -14.09 -14.64 -15.00
CA VAL A 34 -13.48 -14.18 -13.76
C VAL A 34 -14.57 -14.33 -12.71
N HIS A 35 -14.55 -15.46 -11.98
CA HIS A 35 -15.23 -15.53 -10.70
C HIS A 35 -14.56 -14.47 -9.83
N ALA A 36 -15.16 -13.27 -9.79
CA ALA A 36 -14.92 -12.29 -8.75
C ALA A 36 -15.51 -12.88 -7.46
N GLN A 37 -14.79 -13.85 -6.91
CA GLN A 37 -15.02 -14.37 -5.58
C GLN A 37 -14.70 -13.20 -4.64
N ASN A 38 -15.74 -12.46 -4.25
CA ASN A 38 -15.69 -11.41 -3.23
C ASN A 38 -15.52 -12.05 -1.83
N ASP A 39 -14.53 -12.92 -1.68
CA ASP A 39 -14.08 -13.35 -0.37
C ASP A 39 -13.12 -12.24 0.08
N ALA A 40 -13.61 -11.29 0.86
CA ALA A 40 -12.73 -10.35 1.53
C ALA A 40 -11.70 -11.17 2.32
N ASP A 41 -10.46 -11.18 1.86
CA ASP A 41 -9.38 -11.92 2.50
C ASP A 41 -9.22 -11.36 3.93
N ILE A 42 -9.58 -12.16 4.93
CA ILE A 42 -9.42 -11.79 6.34
C ILE A 42 -7.97 -12.07 6.73
N TRP A 43 -7.21 -11.03 7.04
CA TRP A 43 -5.83 -11.15 7.53
C TRP A 43 -5.82 -11.23 9.04
N VAL A 44 -4.82 -11.91 9.61
CA VAL A 44 -4.62 -11.96 11.06
C VAL A 44 -3.32 -11.24 11.40
N GLY A 45 -3.41 -10.28 12.30
CA GLY A 45 -2.26 -9.52 12.78
C GLY A 45 -2.14 -9.58 14.29
N ALA A 46 -0.88 -9.53 14.74
CA ALA A 46 -0.52 -9.38 16.13
C ALA A 46 0.41 -8.17 16.26
N GLY A 47 0.33 -7.48 17.40
CA GLY A 47 1.35 -6.50 17.76
C GLY A 47 2.66 -7.22 18.09
N GLU A 48 3.78 -6.64 17.70
CA GLU A 48 5.11 -7.11 18.09
C GLU A 48 5.80 -6.06 18.96
N ASN A 49 6.34 -6.46 20.11
CA ASN A 49 7.15 -5.58 20.94
C ASN A 49 8.58 -5.57 20.43
N ILE A 50 8.97 -4.46 19.81
CA ILE A 50 10.33 -4.25 19.30
C ILE A 50 11.27 -3.63 20.35
N GLY A 51 11.04 -3.90 21.64
CA GLY A 51 11.85 -3.35 22.73
C GLY A 51 11.54 -1.88 23.07
N MET A 52 10.51 -1.31 22.45
CA MET A 52 9.97 0.02 22.75
C MET A 52 8.45 -0.10 22.91
N PRO A 53 7.81 0.79 23.69
CA PRO A 53 6.37 0.81 23.74
C PRO A 53 5.84 1.11 22.33
N TRP A 54 5.35 0.02 21.70
CA TRP A 54 4.42 -0.03 20.58
C TRP A 54 5.18 -0.01 19.24
N ASN A 55 4.50 0.01 18.09
CA ASN A 55 4.95 0.59 16.81
C ASN A 55 5.03 -0.32 15.56
N ALA A 56 4.89 -1.65 15.65
CA ALA A 56 4.75 -2.47 14.45
C ALA A 56 3.68 -3.54 14.61
N ILE A 57 2.79 -3.63 13.63
CA ILE A 57 1.91 -4.78 13.46
C ILE A 57 2.37 -5.51 12.22
N TYR A 58 2.46 -6.83 12.32
CA TYR A 58 2.61 -7.67 11.15
C TYR A 58 1.32 -8.43 10.95
N ILE A 59 0.76 -8.30 9.75
CA ILE A 59 -0.38 -9.11 9.33
C ILE A 59 0.13 -10.27 8.49
N THR A 60 -0.49 -11.43 8.69
CA THR A 60 -0.20 -12.67 7.96
C THR A 60 -1.41 -13.10 7.17
N TYR A 61 -1.16 -13.67 6.00
CA TYR A 61 -2.22 -14.25 5.20
C TYR A 61 -2.60 -15.62 5.76
N PRO A 62 -3.89 -15.97 5.87
CA PRO A 62 -4.31 -17.25 6.45
C PRO A 62 -3.69 -18.48 5.78
N LYS A 63 -3.51 -18.42 4.44
CA LYS A 63 -2.95 -19.56 3.67
C LYS A 63 -1.43 -19.54 3.58
N TYR A 64 -0.78 -18.41 3.89
CA TYR A 64 0.66 -18.24 3.76
C TYR A 64 1.25 -17.50 4.95
N THR A 65 1.36 -18.20 6.07
CA THR A 65 1.83 -17.67 7.35
C THR A 65 3.31 -17.25 7.33
N GLN A 66 4.07 -17.70 6.32
CA GLN A 66 5.46 -17.27 6.10
C GLN A 66 5.59 -15.84 5.56
N PHE A 67 4.51 -15.28 4.96
CA PHE A 67 4.52 -13.90 4.49
C PHE A 67 3.90 -13.00 5.54
N LYS A 68 4.74 -12.11 6.08
CA LYS A 68 4.34 -11.05 6.99
C LYS A 68 4.37 -9.72 6.24
N LEU A 69 3.25 -9.01 6.24
CA LEU A 69 3.20 -7.63 5.78
C LEU A 69 3.31 -6.71 6.98
N GLN A 70 4.29 -5.81 6.94
CA GLN A 70 4.44 -4.80 7.97
C GLN A 70 3.42 -3.68 7.79
N MET A 71 2.74 -3.34 8.87
CA MET A 71 1.73 -2.29 8.92
C MET A 71 2.17 -1.20 9.90
N LEU A 72 1.96 0.06 9.50
CA LEU A 72 2.15 1.25 10.33
C LEU A 72 0.79 1.75 10.79
N CYS A 73 0.56 1.75 12.10
CA CYS A 73 -0.74 2.13 12.64
C CYS A 73 -0.86 3.63 12.86
N ILE A 74 -1.98 4.16 12.40
CA ILE A 74 -2.42 5.54 12.64
C ILE A 74 -3.29 5.54 13.91
N GLU A 75 -3.78 6.71 14.33
CA GLU A 75 -4.53 6.86 15.59
C GLU A 75 -3.67 6.52 16.80
N ALA A 76 -2.61 7.33 16.97
CA ALA A 76 -1.60 7.17 18.02
C ALA A 76 -2.19 7.02 19.43
N GLN A 77 -3.34 7.64 19.70
CA GLN A 77 -4.01 7.63 20.99
C GLN A 77 -4.84 6.37 21.26
N LYS A 78 -5.14 5.56 20.24
CA LYS A 78 -5.86 4.28 20.43
C LYS A 78 -4.92 3.20 20.94
N GLU A 79 -5.45 2.28 21.72
CA GLU A 79 -4.66 1.16 22.24
C GLU A 79 -4.02 0.36 21.10
N PHE A 80 -2.74 0.02 21.30
CA PHE A 80 -2.03 -0.84 20.37
C PHE A 80 -2.38 -2.30 20.68
N PRO A 81 -2.55 -3.14 19.64
CA PRO A 81 -2.64 -4.59 19.79
C PRO A 81 -1.55 -5.18 20.68
N LYS A 82 -1.93 -6.05 21.61
CA LYS A 82 -0.96 -6.74 22.47
C LYS A 82 -0.26 -7.86 21.71
N GLU A 83 0.87 -8.29 22.26
CA GLU A 83 1.51 -9.52 21.82
C GLU A 83 0.57 -10.70 22.03
N ASN A 84 0.46 -11.56 21.01
CA ASN A 84 -0.47 -12.70 20.93
C ASN A 84 -1.95 -12.36 20.69
N ASP A 85 -2.32 -11.09 20.54
CA ASP A 85 -3.67 -10.77 20.06
C ASP A 85 -3.82 -11.28 18.62
N GLN A 86 -4.83 -12.11 18.37
CA GLN A 86 -5.18 -12.58 17.02
C GLN A 86 -6.26 -11.68 16.44
N ILE A 87 -5.86 -10.49 16.00
CA ILE A 87 -6.79 -9.49 15.50
C ILE A 87 -7.03 -9.72 14.02
N GLN A 88 -8.31 -9.74 13.66
CA GLN A 88 -8.72 -9.86 12.27
C GLN A 88 -8.77 -8.48 11.61
N TYR A 89 -8.28 -8.45 10.39
CA TYR A 89 -8.04 -7.26 9.58
C TYR A 89 -8.62 -7.46 8.19
N GLU A 90 -9.40 -6.49 7.73
CA GLU A 90 -9.88 -6.45 6.35
C GLU A 90 -8.90 -5.62 5.51
N LEU A 91 -8.40 -6.22 4.43
CA LEU A 91 -7.45 -5.60 3.53
C LEU A 91 -8.18 -4.85 2.41
N ILE A 92 -7.89 -3.56 2.25
CA ILE A 92 -8.43 -2.77 1.14
C ILE A 92 -7.30 -2.48 0.15
N LYS A 93 -7.38 -3.10 -1.04
CA LYS A 93 -6.35 -3.01 -2.08
C LYS A 93 -6.93 -2.85 -3.49
N PRO A 94 -6.53 -1.83 -4.27
CA PRO A 94 -5.78 -0.64 -3.85
C PRO A 94 -6.66 0.28 -3.01
N ALA A 95 -6.10 0.89 -1.97
CA ALA A 95 -6.82 1.92 -1.24
C ALA A 95 -6.95 3.18 -2.11
N LYS A 96 -8.18 3.71 -2.21
CA LYS A 96 -8.41 5.00 -2.88
C LYS A 96 -7.91 6.13 -1.99
N ASP A 97 -7.28 7.14 -2.59
CA ASP A 97 -6.74 8.32 -1.89
C ASP A 97 -7.80 8.97 -0.97
N ASP A 98 -9.05 9.09 -1.40
CA ASP A 98 -10.14 9.65 -0.59
C ASP A 98 -10.48 8.80 0.65
N LEU A 99 -10.34 7.48 0.54
CA LEU A 99 -10.58 6.57 1.67
C LEU A 99 -9.43 6.69 2.69
N ILE A 100 -8.19 6.78 2.21
CA ILE A 100 -7.01 6.99 3.07
C ILE A 100 -7.17 8.31 3.82
N LYS A 101 -7.46 9.40 3.10
CA LYS A 101 -7.66 10.73 3.68
C LYS A 101 -8.76 10.77 4.74
N LYS A 102 -9.90 10.11 4.47
CA LYS A 102 -11.02 10.03 5.44
C LYS A 102 -10.68 9.28 6.72
N SER A 103 -9.64 8.45 6.68
CA SER A 103 -9.23 7.67 7.84
C SER A 103 -8.21 8.39 8.71
N PHE A 104 -7.69 9.55 8.27
CA PHE A 104 -6.88 10.41 9.13
C PHE A 104 -7.74 11.02 10.22
N ASN A 105 -7.31 10.85 11.47
CA ASN A 105 -8.04 11.35 12.63
C ASN A 105 -7.90 12.87 12.77
N ARG A 106 -6.65 13.35 12.82
CA ARG A 106 -6.33 14.78 12.91
C ARG A 106 -5.10 15.08 12.06
N PRO A 107 -5.23 15.21 10.74
CA PRO A 107 -4.08 15.44 9.89
C PRO A 107 -3.35 16.73 10.29
N HIS A 108 -2.02 16.73 10.24
CA HIS A 108 -1.19 17.88 10.63
C HIS A 108 -1.49 19.16 9.81
N THR A 109 -2.01 18.97 8.60
CA THR A 109 -2.38 20.04 7.66
C THR A 109 -3.65 19.62 6.90
N ASN A 110 -3.86 20.09 5.68
CA ASN A 110 -4.92 19.56 4.83
C ASN A 110 -4.66 18.10 4.44
N ALA A 111 -5.74 17.37 4.14
CA ALA A 111 -5.69 15.93 3.92
C ALA A 111 -4.86 15.52 2.70
N ASP A 112 -4.80 16.34 1.65
CA ASP A 112 -4.02 16.02 0.44
C ASP A 112 -2.51 16.13 0.69
N VAL A 113 -2.07 17.17 1.40
CA VAL A 113 -0.66 17.32 1.79
C VAL A 113 -0.26 16.26 2.81
N ALA A 114 -1.17 15.93 3.75
CA ALA A 114 -0.95 14.84 4.69
C ALA A 114 -0.79 13.48 3.98
N LEU A 115 -1.61 13.20 2.96
CA LEU A 115 -1.50 11.99 2.15
C LEU A 115 -0.16 11.89 1.41
N GLU A 116 0.33 13.00 0.84
CA GLU A 116 1.66 13.04 0.24
C GLU A 116 2.78 12.83 1.28
N GLY A 117 2.58 13.31 2.50
CA GLY A 117 3.40 13.00 3.66
C GLY A 117 3.45 11.50 3.96
N VAL A 118 2.28 10.87 4.10
CA VAL A 118 2.12 9.42 4.31
C VAL A 118 2.83 8.62 3.22
N LYS A 119 2.61 8.95 1.95
CA LYS A 119 3.27 8.28 0.81
C LYS A 119 4.81 8.41 0.87
N ARG A 120 5.34 9.54 1.35
CA ARG A 120 6.80 9.72 1.56
C ARG A 120 7.32 8.85 2.69
N VAL A 121 6.58 8.75 3.79
CA VAL A 121 6.97 7.91 4.93
C VAL A 121 7.01 6.44 4.51
N LEU A 122 6.00 5.94 3.79
CA LEU A 122 6.01 4.55 3.29
C LEU A 122 7.19 4.25 2.36
N TRP A 123 7.58 5.22 1.52
CA TRP A 123 8.69 5.04 0.59
C TRP A 123 10.07 5.11 1.23
N ASN A 124 10.26 6.06 2.14
CA ASN A 124 11.56 6.38 2.71
C ASN A 124 11.79 5.73 4.07
N GLY A 125 10.73 5.29 4.74
CA GLY A 125 10.78 4.59 6.02
C GLY A 125 10.91 3.08 5.86
N ARG A 126 10.79 2.37 6.97
CA ARG A 126 10.87 0.90 7.02
C ARG A 126 9.64 0.25 6.36
N PRO A 127 9.80 -0.86 5.63
CA PRO A 127 11.04 -1.57 5.32
C PRO A 127 11.77 -1.06 4.07
N TRP A 128 11.19 -0.13 3.32
CA TRP A 128 11.67 0.20 1.97
C TRP A 128 12.98 0.99 1.95
N ASN A 129 13.14 1.94 2.86
CA ASN A 129 14.34 2.76 3.02
C ASN A 129 14.89 3.31 1.68
N ALA A 130 14.02 3.78 0.79
CA ALA A 130 14.41 4.04 -0.61
C ALA A 130 15.51 5.12 -0.76
N SER A 131 15.60 6.02 0.22
CA SER A 131 16.59 7.09 0.28
C SER A 131 17.77 6.78 1.21
N GLY A 132 17.86 5.58 1.79
CA GLY A 132 18.96 5.19 2.68
C GLY A 132 19.03 6.02 3.96
N LEU A 133 17.87 6.41 4.50
CA LEU A 133 17.79 7.21 5.73
C LEU A 133 18.37 6.44 6.91
N LYS A 134 18.15 5.12 6.97
CA LYS A 134 18.70 4.30 8.06
C LYS A 134 20.22 4.40 8.13
N GLU A 135 20.91 4.20 7.01
CA GLU A 135 22.37 4.23 6.93
C GLU A 135 22.90 5.66 7.07
N LYS A 136 22.20 6.64 6.49
CA LYS A 136 22.59 8.06 6.54
C LYS A 136 22.62 8.62 7.96
N TYR A 137 21.71 8.17 8.81
CA TYR A 137 21.59 8.62 10.20
C TYR A 137 22.14 7.61 11.22
N ASP A 138 22.73 6.49 10.75
CA ASP A 138 23.33 5.44 11.58
C ASP A 138 22.41 4.93 12.71
N VAL A 139 21.14 4.70 12.38
CA VAL A 139 20.13 4.23 13.35
C VAL A 139 19.92 2.72 13.29
N THR A 140 19.53 2.11 14.41
CA THR A 140 19.18 0.68 14.46
C THR A 140 17.88 0.38 13.69
N GLU A 141 17.57 -0.89 13.48
CA GLU A 141 16.29 -1.29 12.87
C GLU A 141 15.09 -0.88 13.73
N GLU A 142 15.20 -1.00 15.05
CA GLU A 142 14.17 -0.65 16.01
C GLU A 142 13.94 0.87 16.04
N GLU A 143 15.03 1.65 16.04
CA GLU A 143 14.98 3.10 15.93
C GLU A 143 14.38 3.56 14.61
N PHE A 144 14.78 2.93 13.49
CA PHE A 144 14.21 3.27 12.19
C PHE A 144 12.72 2.95 12.10
N GLN A 145 12.28 1.84 12.71
CA GLN A 145 10.87 1.50 12.82
C GLN A 145 10.07 2.50 13.65
N LEU A 146 10.60 2.88 14.82
CA LEU A 146 10.02 3.88 15.70
C LEU A 146 9.79 5.18 14.93
N VAL A 147 10.85 5.69 14.31
CA VAL A 147 10.86 6.96 13.59
C VAL A 147 9.90 6.93 12.40
N THR A 148 9.85 5.82 11.67
CA THR A 148 8.90 5.63 10.57
C THR A 148 7.45 5.69 11.05
N THR A 149 7.13 5.01 12.16
CA THR A 149 5.77 4.98 12.74
C THR A 149 5.37 6.36 13.26
N MET A 150 6.29 7.02 13.92
CA MET A 150 6.15 8.38 14.41
C MET A 150 5.93 9.38 13.28
N ALA A 151 6.67 9.28 12.19
CA ALA A 151 6.48 10.12 11.01
C ALA A 151 5.11 9.87 10.35
N MET A 152 4.62 8.63 10.35
CA MET A 152 3.26 8.30 9.91
C MET A 152 2.22 9.04 10.76
N GLN A 153 2.30 8.90 12.08
CA GLN A 153 1.37 9.51 13.04
C GLN A 153 1.45 11.04 13.07
N TYR A 154 2.62 11.61 12.76
CA TYR A 154 2.75 13.04 12.54
C TYR A 154 1.80 13.52 11.44
N TRP A 155 1.81 12.86 10.27
CA TRP A 155 0.95 13.26 9.15
C TRP A 155 -0.53 12.96 9.38
N THR A 156 -0.86 11.83 10.01
CA THR A 156 -2.26 11.36 10.14
C THR A 156 -2.98 11.82 11.40
N ASP A 157 -2.24 12.12 12.47
CA ASP A 157 -2.78 12.36 13.82
C ASP A 157 -2.30 13.67 14.45
N SER A 158 -1.41 14.42 13.78
CA SER A 158 -0.72 15.56 14.39
C SER A 158 0.01 15.17 15.67
N TYR A 159 0.45 13.91 15.75
CA TYR A 159 1.10 13.37 16.93
C TYR A 159 2.61 13.57 16.83
N TRP A 160 3.19 14.21 17.84
CA TRP A 160 4.61 14.59 17.88
C TRP A 160 5.42 13.71 18.83
N GLY A 161 4.86 12.58 19.27
CA GLY A 161 5.43 11.80 20.36
C GLY A 161 5.10 12.39 21.75
N ASN A 162 5.66 11.76 22.79
CA ASN A 162 5.64 12.32 24.14
C ASN A 162 6.74 13.39 24.27
N LYS A 163 6.61 14.34 25.21
CA LYS A 163 7.55 15.46 25.42
C LYS A 163 9.04 15.06 25.64
N GLY A 164 9.35 13.77 25.80
CA GLY A 164 10.71 13.24 25.89
C GLY A 164 11.30 12.71 24.57
N SER A 165 10.53 12.63 23.48
CA SER A 165 10.98 12.11 22.17
C SER A 165 11.09 13.26 21.16
N ASN A 166 12.04 14.17 21.36
CA ASN A 166 12.31 15.30 20.44
C ASN A 166 12.78 14.88 19.03
N TYR A 167 13.11 13.60 18.84
CA TYR A 167 13.69 13.09 17.58
C TYR A 167 12.80 13.35 16.34
N ILE A 168 11.46 13.26 16.47
CA ILE A 168 10.56 13.49 15.32
C ILE A 168 10.53 14.97 14.95
N HIS A 169 10.43 15.84 15.94
CA HIS A 169 10.42 17.29 15.73
C HIS A 169 11.67 17.71 14.95
N ASP A 170 12.81 17.14 15.32
CA ASP A 170 14.11 17.51 14.76
C ASP A 170 14.40 16.84 13.41
N ASN A 171 13.81 15.66 13.12
CA ASN A 171 14.15 14.86 11.93
C ASN A 171 13.00 14.63 10.93
N HIS A 172 11.79 15.18 11.14
CA HIS A 172 10.69 15.05 10.17
C HIS A 172 11.03 15.63 8.78
N GLU A 173 11.95 16.60 8.72
CA GLU A 173 12.50 17.16 7.48
C GLU A 173 13.32 16.14 6.67
N ALA A 174 13.93 15.14 7.32
CA ALA A 174 14.69 14.09 6.63
C ALA A 174 13.81 13.30 5.63
N PHE A 175 12.54 13.05 5.98
CA PHE A 175 11.57 12.42 5.09
C PHE A 175 11.06 13.38 3.99
N LYS A 176 11.10 14.70 4.22
CA LYS A 176 10.70 15.72 3.24
C LYS A 176 11.77 15.91 2.16
N ILE A 177 13.04 16.07 2.56
CA ILE A 177 14.16 16.50 1.70
C ILE A 177 14.61 15.38 0.75
N ASP A 178 14.65 14.12 1.20
CA ASP A 178 15.26 13.03 0.42
C ASP A 178 14.32 12.38 -0.62
N SER A 179 13.14 12.98 -0.85
CA SER A 179 12.07 12.43 -1.70
C SER A 179 12.19 12.77 -3.20
N GLN A 180 13.11 13.66 -3.58
CA GLN A 180 13.19 14.18 -4.95
C GLN A 180 13.99 13.30 -5.93
N ARG A 181 14.82 12.35 -5.47
CA ARG A 181 15.74 11.62 -6.37
C ARG A 181 15.21 10.34 -7.03
N LYS A 182 14.07 9.78 -6.61
CA LYS A 182 13.58 8.46 -7.09
C LYS A 182 12.07 8.37 -7.39
N ARG A 183 11.35 9.50 -7.46
CA ARG A 183 9.90 9.51 -7.78
C ARG A 183 9.56 9.29 -9.25
N GLU A 184 10.53 9.29 -10.16
CA GLU A 184 10.27 9.48 -11.59
C GLU A 184 9.55 8.34 -12.33
N ASN A 185 9.21 7.17 -11.74
CA ASN A 185 8.38 6.20 -12.49
C ASN A 185 7.65 5.07 -11.74
N LYS A 186 7.47 5.14 -10.41
CA LYS A 186 6.72 4.09 -9.68
C LYS A 186 5.68 4.69 -8.74
N ARG A 187 4.40 4.40 -9.01
CA ARG A 187 3.30 4.67 -8.07
C ARG A 187 3.38 3.65 -6.94
N LEU A 188 3.39 4.12 -5.69
CA LEU A 188 3.24 3.27 -4.51
C LEU A 188 1.78 2.90 -4.31
N PRO A 189 1.40 1.62 -4.42
CA PRO A 189 0.07 1.18 -4.04
C PRO A 189 -0.02 1.18 -2.51
N VAL A 190 -0.75 2.14 -1.95
CA VAL A 190 -1.02 2.18 -0.50
C VAL A 190 -2.09 1.13 -0.19
N VAL A 191 -1.84 0.37 0.87
CA VAL A 191 -2.72 -0.65 1.41
C VAL A 191 -3.29 -0.15 2.73
N LEU A 192 -4.62 -0.15 2.85
CA LEU A 192 -5.29 0.16 4.12
C LEU A 192 -5.81 -1.11 4.75
N VAL A 193 -5.74 -1.13 6.07
CA VAL A 193 -6.23 -2.22 6.88
C VAL A 193 -7.01 -1.68 8.05
N ASN A 194 -8.21 -2.22 8.26
CA ASN A 194 -9.07 -1.87 9.38
C ASN A 194 -9.45 -3.13 10.16
N SER A 195 -9.49 -3.01 11.49
CA SER A 195 -10.07 -4.04 12.35
C SER A 195 -11.31 -3.52 13.05
N SER A 196 -12.40 -4.28 12.94
CA SER A 196 -13.61 -4.06 13.74
C SER A 196 -13.38 -4.29 15.24
N GLN A 197 -12.36 -5.07 15.61
CA GLN A 197 -12.09 -5.46 16.99
C GLN A 197 -11.36 -4.37 17.79
N ILE A 198 -10.39 -3.69 17.17
CA ILE A 198 -9.55 -2.68 17.86
C ILE A 198 -9.78 -1.25 17.35
N LYS A 199 -10.66 -1.05 16.36
CA LYS A 199 -10.93 0.26 15.72
C LYS A 199 -9.63 1.03 15.42
N LYS A 200 -8.51 0.35 15.17
CA LYS A 200 -7.22 0.98 14.88
C LYS A 200 -6.89 0.67 13.43
N LEU A 201 -6.68 1.73 12.66
CA LEU A 201 -6.35 1.62 11.24
C LEU A 201 -4.83 1.57 11.07
N CYS A 202 -4.37 0.75 10.12
CA CYS A 202 -2.95 0.69 9.77
C CYS A 202 -2.75 0.73 8.24
N VAL A 203 -1.58 1.20 7.82
CA VAL A 203 -1.21 1.52 6.44
C VAL A 203 0.10 0.83 6.06
N SER A 204 0.22 0.32 4.84
CA SER A 204 1.43 -0.30 4.26
C SER A 204 1.66 0.16 2.83
#